data_AF-A0A840CZG5-F1
#
_entry.id   AF-A0A840CZG5-F1
#
_cell.length_a   1.000
_cell.length_b   1.000
_cell.length_c   1.000
_cell.angle_alpha   90.00
_cell.angle_beta   90.00
_cell.angle_gamma   90.00
#
_symmetry.space_group_name_H-M   'P 1'
#
loop_
_entity.id
_entity.type
_entity.pdbx_description
1 polymer ?
#
loop_
_entity_poly.entity_id
_entity_poly.type
_entity_poly.pdbx_seq_one_letter_code
_entity_poly.pdbx_strand_id
1 'polypeptide(L)'
;MDIKRNILTAAILMAAVCLPAQNKSAGINLSIWKGISTQPLDSTQTTYINLGVVSSMNRLNGVGLNILGGITQRDMNGVQVSGLVNVASGSMRGVQLSGISNIAGNNTTGVAATGLVSITGNNVRGVILSGLTTITGNNASGVVVGGLMTVTGDKVSGVQLAGLANITGTTYNGVMASGLLNVTGGNINGIQISGIGNIAANSLNGMQIGLCNYATKVHGVQVGLINYYRTEMKGLQLGLVNANPDTRVQMMVFGGNATKTNVAARFKNELFYTIIGAGTHYLDFSDKFSASVFYRAGLSVPLCKKLSLSGDLGYQHIETFKNKDYGIPKRLYALQARVNLEYQLTDKFGVFATGGYGGSRYYNKSRTYDKGAIVEAGVILF
;
A
#
# COMPACT_ATOMS: atom_id res chain seq x y z
N MET A 1 40.59 -74.03 6.94
CA MET A 1 39.56 -73.58 5.98
C MET A 1 38.45 -72.75 6.65
N ASP A 2 38.49 -72.65 7.99
CA ASP A 2 37.40 -72.19 8.84
C ASP A 2 37.32 -70.66 9.01
N ILE A 3 38.44 -69.95 8.90
CA ILE A 3 38.47 -68.48 9.05
C ILE A 3 37.71 -67.80 7.90
N LYS A 4 37.87 -68.28 6.66
CA LYS A 4 37.12 -67.75 5.50
C LYS A 4 35.62 -68.00 5.63
N ARG A 5 35.23 -69.16 6.19
CA ARG A 5 33.82 -69.51 6.42
C ARG A 5 33.20 -68.60 7.47
N ASN A 6 33.94 -68.30 8.55
CA ASN A 6 33.48 -67.43 9.64
C ASN A 6 33.38 -65.95 9.22
N ILE A 7 34.28 -65.47 8.37
CA ILE A 7 34.19 -64.10 7.81
C ILE A 7 33.01 -64.01 6.84
N LEU A 8 32.76 -65.04 6.04
CA LEU A 8 31.63 -65.08 5.12
C LEU A 8 30.29 -65.15 5.86
N THR A 9 30.18 -65.97 6.92
CA THR A 9 28.96 -65.98 7.76
C THR A 9 28.79 -64.69 8.54
N ALA A 10 29.86 -64.06 9.04
CA ALA A 10 29.78 -62.75 9.67
C ALA A 10 29.37 -61.64 8.68
N ALA A 11 29.85 -61.68 7.44
CA ALA A 11 29.45 -60.75 6.39
C ALA A 11 28.00 -60.98 5.95
N ILE A 12 27.54 -62.24 5.88
CA ILE A 12 26.14 -62.60 5.59
C ILE A 12 25.23 -62.22 6.76
N LEU A 13 25.66 -62.41 8.01
CA LEU A 13 24.95 -61.96 9.21
C LEU A 13 24.90 -60.43 9.29
N MET A 14 25.99 -59.72 9.00
CA MET A 14 26.00 -58.26 8.92
C MET A 14 25.11 -57.76 7.78
N ALA A 15 25.16 -58.38 6.60
CA ALA A 15 24.24 -58.09 5.51
C ALA A 15 22.78 -58.40 5.91
N ALA A 16 22.52 -59.52 6.59
CA ALA A 16 21.22 -59.95 7.09
C ALA A 16 20.71 -59.15 8.30
N VAL A 17 21.58 -58.44 9.02
CA VAL A 17 21.25 -57.49 10.09
C VAL A 17 21.11 -56.07 9.51
N CYS A 18 21.77 -55.76 8.38
CA CYS A 18 21.55 -54.54 7.61
C CYS A 18 20.30 -54.60 6.70
N LEU A 19 19.86 -55.79 6.29
CA LEU A 19 18.66 -56.01 5.45
C LEU A 19 17.34 -55.60 6.16
N PRO A 20 17.15 -55.78 7.49
CA PRO A 20 16.01 -55.25 8.23
C PRO A 20 16.01 -53.73 8.41
N ALA A 21 17.10 -53.02 8.04
CA ALA A 21 17.18 -51.56 8.09
C ALA A 21 16.82 -50.88 6.76
N GLN A 22 16.55 -51.65 5.70
CA GLN A 22 16.11 -51.13 4.42
C GLN A 22 14.58 -51.00 4.37
N ASN A 23 14.10 -49.78 4.65
CA ASN A 23 12.87 -49.18 4.14
C ASN A 23 11.58 -50.03 4.27
N LYS A 24 10.97 -50.04 5.47
CA LYS A 24 9.70 -50.76 5.74
C LYS A 24 8.44 -50.17 5.07
N SER A 25 8.58 -49.23 4.15
CA SER A 25 7.53 -48.90 3.19
C SER A 25 8.17 -48.27 1.96
N ALA A 26 7.71 -48.63 0.76
CA ALA A 26 8.28 -48.24 -0.53
C ALA A 26 8.15 -46.74 -0.87
N GLY A 27 8.11 -45.86 0.14
CA GLY A 27 7.86 -44.44 -0.06
C GLY A 27 6.39 -44.10 -0.38
N ILE A 28 5.51 -45.10 -0.45
CA ILE A 28 4.09 -44.95 -0.77
C ILE A 28 3.27 -45.03 0.51
N ASN A 29 2.60 -43.92 0.83
CA ASN A 29 1.64 -43.83 1.93
C ASN A 29 0.21 -43.81 1.37
N LEU A 30 -0.56 -44.84 1.67
CA LEU A 30 -2.01 -44.88 1.50
C LEU A 30 -2.63 -44.69 2.89
N SER A 31 -3.37 -43.60 3.11
CA SER A 31 -3.93 -43.28 4.42
C SER A 31 -5.42 -42.98 4.37
N ILE A 32 -6.19 -43.67 5.21
CA ILE A 32 -7.64 -43.47 5.31
C ILE A 32 -7.95 -42.49 6.44
N TRP A 33 -7.25 -42.62 7.56
CA TRP A 33 -7.47 -41.81 8.75
C TRP A 33 -6.17 -41.67 9.56
N LYS A 34 -6.17 -40.80 10.57
CA LYS A 34 -5.04 -40.67 11.51
C LYS A 34 -4.68 -42.05 12.09
N GLY A 35 -3.46 -42.50 11.82
CA GLY A 35 -2.92 -43.76 12.31
C GLY A 35 -3.32 -45.01 11.50
N ILE A 36 -4.22 -44.88 10.52
CA ILE A 36 -4.56 -45.95 9.58
C ILE A 36 -3.89 -45.62 8.25
N SER A 37 -2.64 -46.06 8.11
CA SER A 37 -1.77 -45.79 6.97
C SER A 37 -0.86 -46.98 6.65
N THR A 38 -0.47 -47.12 5.38
CA THR A 38 0.54 -48.10 4.96
C THR A 38 1.95 -47.73 5.43
N GLN A 39 2.14 -46.50 5.92
CA GLN A 39 3.38 -46.04 6.53
C GLN A 39 3.21 -45.80 8.03
N PRO A 40 4.03 -46.45 8.88
CA PRO A 40 4.11 -46.07 10.28
C PRO A 40 4.66 -44.65 10.42
N LEU A 41 4.16 -43.92 11.39
CA LEU A 41 4.62 -42.56 11.69
C LEU A 41 5.95 -42.60 12.45
N ASP A 42 7.03 -42.93 11.76
CA ASP A 42 8.39 -42.98 12.32
C ASP A 42 9.24 -41.78 11.86
N SER A 43 10.10 -41.30 12.76
CA SER A 43 11.01 -40.17 12.61
C SER A 43 12.00 -40.30 11.45
N THR A 44 12.30 -41.53 11.00
CA THR A 44 13.22 -41.82 9.89
C THR A 44 12.52 -41.94 8.54
N GLN A 45 11.18 -42.06 8.51
CA GLN A 45 10.46 -42.31 7.27
C GLN A 45 10.30 -41.06 6.42
N THR A 46 10.49 -41.26 5.11
CA THR A 46 10.23 -40.27 4.07
C THR A 46 9.21 -40.85 3.09
N THR A 47 8.13 -40.12 2.91
CA THR A 47 7.07 -40.43 1.95
C THR A 47 7.37 -39.72 0.63
N TYR A 48 7.32 -40.43 -0.49
CA TYR A 48 7.49 -39.89 -1.83
C TYR A 48 6.16 -39.77 -2.57
N ILE A 49 5.23 -40.69 -2.32
CA ILE A 49 3.88 -40.66 -2.86
C ILE A 49 2.91 -40.84 -1.71
N ASN A 50 2.02 -39.87 -1.49
CA ASN A 50 0.96 -39.97 -0.50
C ASN A 50 -0.41 -39.83 -1.17
N LEU A 51 -1.30 -40.79 -0.93
CA LEU A 51 -2.69 -40.76 -1.35
C LEU A 51 -3.57 -41.06 -0.14
N GLY A 52 -4.49 -40.18 0.21
CA GLY A 52 -5.35 -40.45 1.36
C GLY A 52 -6.56 -39.56 1.52
N VAL A 53 -7.39 -39.88 2.52
CA VAL A 53 -8.50 -39.00 2.93
C VAL A 53 -7.97 -37.98 3.92
N VAL A 54 -7.44 -38.46 5.05
CA VAL A 54 -6.69 -37.67 6.04
C VAL A 54 -5.37 -38.38 6.30
N SER A 55 -4.26 -37.82 5.81
CA SER A 55 -2.94 -38.43 5.95
C SER A 55 -2.11 -37.75 7.02
N SER A 56 -1.37 -38.56 7.78
CA SER A 56 -0.30 -38.10 8.66
C SER A 56 1.01 -38.78 8.25
N MET A 57 2.02 -37.98 7.94
CA MET A 57 3.34 -38.45 7.51
C MET A 57 4.45 -37.69 8.24
N ASN A 58 5.62 -38.31 8.38
CA ASN A 58 6.76 -37.68 9.04
C ASN A 58 7.41 -36.62 8.12
N ARG A 59 7.83 -37.03 6.92
CA ARG A 59 8.42 -36.15 5.90
C ARG A 59 7.84 -36.46 4.52
N LEU A 60 7.54 -35.43 3.74
CA LEU A 60 7.13 -35.57 2.33
C LEU A 60 8.28 -35.10 1.43
N ASN A 61 8.71 -35.94 0.50
CA ASN A 61 9.69 -35.60 -0.54
C ASN A 61 9.20 -36.10 -1.90
N GLY A 62 8.12 -35.49 -2.40
CA GLY A 62 7.47 -35.92 -3.63
C GLY A 62 6.05 -35.37 -3.73
N VAL A 63 5.06 -36.21 -4.00
CA VAL A 63 3.68 -35.80 -4.25
C VAL A 63 2.75 -36.35 -3.17
N GLY A 64 1.94 -35.48 -2.57
CA GLY A 64 0.88 -35.87 -1.65
C GLY A 64 -0.47 -35.32 -2.07
N LEU A 65 -1.43 -36.19 -2.32
CA LEU A 65 -2.81 -35.83 -2.62
C LEU A 65 -3.71 -36.34 -1.49
N ASN A 66 -4.52 -35.45 -0.93
CA ASN A 66 -5.49 -35.80 0.11
C ASN A 66 -6.87 -35.28 -0.22
N ILE A 67 -7.91 -36.05 0.12
CA ILE A 67 -9.30 -35.59 -0.05
C ILE A 67 -9.63 -34.49 0.98
N LEU A 68 -9.25 -34.67 2.24
CA LEU A 68 -9.56 -33.70 3.31
C LEU A 68 -8.31 -32.99 3.80
N GLY A 69 -7.28 -33.72 4.23
CA GLY A 69 -6.10 -33.07 4.77
C GLY A 69 -4.82 -33.89 4.81
N GLY A 70 -3.69 -33.18 4.69
CA GLY A 70 -2.34 -33.74 4.74
C GLY A 70 -1.51 -33.09 5.83
N ILE A 71 -1.09 -33.86 6.83
CA ILE A 71 -0.22 -33.40 7.91
C ILE A 71 1.17 -34.00 7.72
N THR A 72 2.18 -33.16 7.58
CA THR A 72 3.60 -33.50 7.52
C THR A 72 4.28 -32.96 8.78
N GLN A 73 4.77 -33.85 9.65
CA GLN A 73 5.31 -33.46 10.96
C GLN A 73 6.67 -32.77 10.90
N ARG A 74 7.39 -32.92 9.79
CA ARG A 74 8.65 -32.20 9.52
C ARG A 74 8.50 -31.41 8.22
N ASP A 75 9.43 -31.62 7.28
CA ASP A 75 9.48 -30.84 6.06
C ASP A 75 8.63 -31.48 4.95
N MET A 76 8.00 -30.60 4.19
CA MET A 76 7.36 -30.93 2.92
C MET A 76 8.26 -30.42 1.79
N ASN A 77 8.73 -31.32 0.94
CA ASN A 77 9.46 -31.02 -0.28
C ASN A 77 8.68 -31.62 -1.46
N GLY A 78 8.26 -30.81 -2.43
CA GLY A 78 7.54 -31.28 -3.63
C GLY A 78 6.16 -30.66 -3.77
N VAL A 79 5.11 -31.47 -3.96
CA VAL A 79 3.74 -31.01 -4.21
C VAL A 79 2.80 -31.63 -3.18
N GLN A 80 1.97 -30.81 -2.54
CA GLN A 80 0.95 -31.28 -1.62
C GLN A 80 -0.39 -30.59 -1.90
N VAL A 81 -1.40 -31.38 -2.20
CA VAL A 81 -2.76 -30.92 -2.52
C VAL A 81 -3.72 -31.59 -1.54
N SER A 82 -4.54 -30.80 -0.87
CA SER A 82 -5.60 -31.32 0.00
C SER A 82 -6.91 -30.58 -0.24
N GLY A 83 -8.06 -31.26 -0.12
CA GLY A 83 -9.34 -30.57 -0.28
C GLY A 83 -9.57 -29.46 0.75
N LEU A 84 -9.15 -29.64 2.01
CA LEU A 84 -9.34 -28.65 3.08
C LEU A 84 -8.03 -28.08 3.59
N VAL A 85 -7.14 -28.91 4.15
CA VAL A 85 -6.01 -28.41 4.95
C VAL A 85 -4.70 -29.12 4.63
N ASN A 86 -3.63 -28.36 4.43
CA ASN A 86 -2.26 -28.86 4.48
C ASN A 86 -1.51 -28.28 5.67
N VAL A 87 -0.78 -29.12 6.39
CA VAL A 87 0.12 -28.70 7.47
C VAL A 87 1.49 -29.31 7.24
N ALA A 88 2.52 -28.47 7.17
CA ALA A 88 3.91 -28.85 7.32
C ALA A 88 4.43 -28.22 8.61
N SER A 89 4.63 -29.01 9.67
CA SER A 89 5.13 -28.48 10.94
C SER A 89 6.57 -27.97 10.85
N GLY A 90 7.34 -28.42 9.85
CA GLY A 90 8.65 -27.90 9.49
C GLY A 90 8.60 -26.88 8.35
N SER A 91 9.54 -26.99 7.41
CA SER A 91 9.58 -26.12 6.22
C SER A 91 8.81 -26.73 5.06
N MET A 92 8.14 -25.87 4.30
CA MET A 92 7.51 -26.18 3.03
C MET A 92 8.43 -25.72 1.89
N ARG A 93 8.73 -26.60 0.95
CA ARG A 93 9.47 -26.31 -0.27
C ARG A 93 8.78 -26.92 -1.48
N GLY A 94 8.26 -26.09 -2.38
CA GLY A 94 7.56 -26.53 -3.58
C GLY A 94 6.16 -25.94 -3.66
N VAL A 95 5.13 -26.76 -3.84
CA VAL A 95 3.75 -26.32 -4.09
C VAL A 95 2.79 -26.89 -3.05
N GLN A 96 2.06 -26.04 -2.33
CA GLN A 96 0.95 -26.42 -1.46
C GLN A 96 -0.36 -25.81 -1.93
N LEU A 97 -1.38 -26.63 -2.13
CA LEU A 97 -2.72 -26.20 -2.55
C LEU A 97 -3.78 -26.75 -1.60
N SER A 98 -4.65 -25.90 -1.07
CA SER A 98 -5.78 -26.34 -0.26
C SER A 98 -7.03 -25.46 -0.35
N GLY A 99 -8.20 -26.03 -0.06
CA GLY A 99 -9.45 -25.30 -0.09
C GLY A 99 -9.64 -24.35 1.11
N ILE A 100 -9.07 -24.65 2.28
CA ILE A 100 -9.22 -23.82 3.49
C ILE A 100 -7.88 -23.23 3.89
N SER A 101 -6.90 -24.07 4.27
CA SER A 101 -5.66 -23.56 4.84
C SER A 101 -4.40 -24.33 4.51
N ASN A 102 -3.30 -23.59 4.36
CA ASN A 102 -1.95 -24.12 4.31
C ASN A 102 -1.18 -23.54 5.50
N ILE A 103 -0.52 -24.40 6.26
CA ILE A 103 0.27 -24.03 7.43
C ILE A 103 1.69 -24.57 7.24
N ALA A 104 2.68 -23.68 7.28
CA ALA A 104 4.09 -24.04 7.37
C ALA A 104 4.65 -23.52 8.70
N GLY A 105 5.13 -24.41 9.57
CA GLY A 105 5.63 -24.04 10.90
C GLY A 105 6.91 -23.21 10.84
N ASN A 106 7.76 -23.45 9.84
CA ASN A 106 9.00 -22.72 9.64
C ASN A 106 8.95 -21.85 8.38
N ASN A 107 9.63 -22.26 7.31
CA ASN A 107 9.79 -21.47 6.11
C ASN A 107 8.93 -22.02 4.97
N THR A 108 8.43 -21.13 4.10
CA THR A 108 7.71 -21.48 2.87
C THR A 108 8.54 -21.02 1.68
N THR A 109 9.05 -21.95 0.88
CA THR A 109 9.82 -21.65 -0.34
C THR A 109 9.13 -22.24 -1.56
N GLY A 110 8.53 -21.41 -2.41
CA GLY A 110 7.78 -21.87 -3.58
C GLY A 110 6.39 -21.22 -3.66
N VAL A 111 5.36 -22.02 -3.92
CA VAL A 111 3.99 -21.54 -4.15
C VAL A 111 3.03 -22.13 -3.13
N ALA A 112 2.33 -21.29 -2.38
CA ALA A 112 1.22 -21.72 -1.53
C ALA A 112 -0.06 -21.02 -1.98
N ALA A 113 -1.10 -21.79 -2.34
CA ALA A 113 -2.41 -21.24 -2.64
C ALA A 113 -3.49 -21.86 -1.75
N THR A 114 -4.32 -21.02 -1.14
CA THR A 114 -5.38 -21.43 -0.21
C THR A 114 -6.68 -20.70 -0.50
N GLY A 115 -7.81 -21.35 -0.23
CA GLY A 115 -9.11 -20.68 -0.35
C GLY A 115 -9.35 -19.65 0.74
N LEU A 116 -8.87 -19.83 1.99
CA LEU A 116 -9.14 -18.88 3.08
C LEU A 116 -7.89 -18.33 3.76
N VAL A 117 -7.01 -19.19 4.30
CA VAL A 117 -5.93 -18.74 5.19
C VAL A 117 -4.60 -19.41 4.86
N SER A 118 -3.51 -18.64 4.79
CA SER A 118 -2.15 -19.18 4.69
C SER A 118 -1.31 -18.66 5.86
N ILE A 119 -0.62 -19.57 6.56
CA ILE A 119 0.23 -19.23 7.71
C ILE A 119 1.63 -19.77 7.48
N THR A 120 2.64 -18.90 7.61
CA THR A 120 4.05 -19.28 7.62
C THR A 120 4.71 -18.73 8.87
N GLY A 121 5.29 -19.60 9.71
CA GLY A 121 5.83 -19.21 11.02
C GLY A 121 7.05 -18.31 10.96
N ASN A 122 7.94 -18.49 9.97
CA ASN A 122 9.19 -17.73 9.85
C ASN A 122 9.24 -16.94 8.54
N ASN A 123 9.87 -17.51 7.49
CA ASN A 123 10.17 -16.77 6.27
C ASN A 123 9.44 -17.33 5.05
N VAL A 124 9.00 -16.44 4.17
CA VAL A 124 8.42 -16.76 2.87
C VAL A 124 9.41 -16.36 1.79
N ARG A 125 9.66 -17.26 0.83
CA ARG A 125 10.40 -16.99 -0.40
C ARG A 125 9.63 -17.58 -1.59
N GLY A 126 8.83 -16.76 -2.26
CA GLY A 126 8.03 -17.19 -3.40
C GLY A 126 6.67 -16.50 -3.47
N VAL A 127 5.62 -17.27 -3.78
CA VAL A 127 4.26 -16.76 -4.02
C VAL A 127 3.30 -17.37 -3.01
N ILE A 128 2.56 -16.52 -2.29
CA ILE A 128 1.44 -16.95 -1.45
C ILE A 128 0.17 -16.27 -1.92
N LEU A 129 -0.86 -17.06 -2.22
CA LEU A 129 -2.19 -16.61 -2.61
C LEU A 129 -3.20 -17.16 -1.61
N SER A 130 -3.96 -16.29 -0.96
CA SER A 130 -4.99 -16.66 0.02
C SER A 130 -6.26 -15.89 -0.24
N GLY A 131 -7.42 -16.56 -0.20
CA GLY A 131 -8.70 -15.90 -0.45
C GLY A 131 -9.15 -14.94 0.66
N LEU A 132 -8.64 -15.05 1.90
CA LEU A 132 -8.89 -14.07 2.95
C LEU A 132 -7.58 -13.50 3.53
N THR A 133 -6.83 -14.33 4.26
CA THR A 133 -5.73 -13.82 5.09
C THR A 133 -4.43 -14.57 4.85
N THR A 134 -3.33 -13.83 4.79
CA THR A 134 -1.98 -14.40 4.84
C THR A 134 -1.22 -13.86 6.05
N ILE A 135 -0.60 -14.75 6.83
CA ILE A 135 0.21 -14.41 8.00
C ILE A 135 1.64 -14.95 7.80
N THR A 136 2.63 -14.06 7.86
CA THR A 136 4.06 -14.39 7.82
C THR A 136 4.73 -13.88 9.09
N GLY A 137 5.34 -14.77 9.88
CA GLY A 137 5.89 -14.39 11.19
C GLY A 137 7.07 -13.41 11.11
N ASN A 138 8.02 -13.64 10.19
CA ASN A 138 9.22 -12.80 10.07
C ASN A 138 9.26 -12.09 8.71
N ASN A 139 9.93 -12.69 7.71
CA ASN A 139 10.22 -12.02 6.45
C ASN A 139 9.45 -12.63 5.28
N ALA A 140 8.96 -11.81 4.37
CA ALA A 140 8.39 -12.26 3.10
C ALA A 140 9.16 -11.70 1.90
N SER A 141 9.65 -12.57 1.03
CA SER A 141 10.29 -12.20 -0.23
C SER A 141 9.54 -12.83 -1.40
N GLY A 142 9.03 -11.98 -2.30
CA GLY A 142 8.24 -12.40 -3.47
C GLY A 142 6.85 -11.77 -3.49
N VAL A 143 5.82 -12.56 -3.78
CA VAL A 143 4.44 -12.07 -3.97
C VAL A 143 3.54 -12.63 -2.86
N VAL A 144 2.89 -11.76 -2.11
CA VAL A 144 1.95 -12.13 -1.05
C VAL A 144 0.60 -11.48 -1.33
N VAL A 145 -0.42 -12.31 -1.56
CA VAL A 145 -1.79 -11.87 -1.83
C VAL A 145 -2.73 -12.46 -0.80
N GLY A 146 -3.57 -11.62 -0.20
CA GLY A 146 -4.66 -12.01 0.68
C GLY A 146 -5.95 -11.31 0.27
N GLY A 147 -7.07 -12.01 0.11
CA GLY A 147 -8.30 -11.36 -0.37
C GLY A 147 -8.80 -10.25 0.54
N LEU A 148 -8.57 -10.33 1.86
CA LEU A 148 -8.89 -9.26 2.81
C LEU A 148 -7.63 -8.63 3.41
N MET A 149 -6.71 -9.45 3.93
CA MET A 149 -5.60 -8.94 4.73
C MET A 149 -4.32 -9.73 4.51
N THR A 150 -3.19 -9.04 4.62
CA THR A 150 -1.89 -9.69 4.72
C THR A 150 -1.08 -9.07 5.87
N VAL A 151 -0.47 -9.91 6.70
CA VAL A 151 0.29 -9.51 7.88
C VAL A 151 1.67 -10.13 7.81
N THR A 152 2.71 -9.30 7.86
CA THR A 152 4.12 -9.74 7.94
C THR A 152 4.80 -9.09 9.14
N GLY A 153 5.39 -9.89 10.02
CA GLY A 153 5.89 -9.41 11.31
C GLY A 153 7.16 -8.54 11.23
N ASP A 154 8.05 -8.75 10.26
CA ASP A 154 9.30 -8.02 10.16
C ASP A 154 9.45 -7.32 8.79
N LYS A 155 10.02 -7.99 7.79
CA LYS A 155 10.39 -7.36 6.51
C LYS A 155 9.66 -7.96 5.33
N VAL A 156 9.30 -7.12 4.37
CA VAL A 156 8.80 -7.56 3.07
C VAL A 156 9.69 -7.03 1.95
N SER A 157 9.98 -7.87 0.98
CA SER A 157 10.70 -7.53 -0.25
C SER A 157 9.96 -8.12 -1.45
N GLY A 158 9.20 -7.28 -2.16
CA GLY A 158 8.43 -7.69 -3.34
C GLY A 158 7.06 -7.01 -3.42
N VAL A 159 6.01 -7.79 -3.70
CA VAL A 159 4.65 -7.28 -3.94
C VAL A 159 3.69 -7.81 -2.88
N GLN A 160 2.95 -6.93 -2.21
CA GLN A 160 1.96 -7.29 -1.21
C GLN A 160 0.61 -6.69 -1.57
N LEU A 161 -0.39 -7.54 -1.81
CA LEU A 161 -1.72 -7.13 -2.25
C LEU A 161 -2.78 -7.62 -1.26
N ALA A 162 -3.70 -6.73 -0.87
CA ALA A 162 -4.86 -7.12 -0.08
C ALA A 162 -6.13 -6.37 -0.45
N GLY A 163 -7.30 -6.98 -0.26
CA GLY A 163 -8.57 -6.27 -0.49
C GLY A 163 -8.80 -5.13 0.50
N LEU A 164 -8.45 -5.30 1.78
CA LEU A 164 -8.66 -4.30 2.82
C LEU A 164 -7.35 -3.71 3.32
N ALA A 165 -6.46 -4.55 3.86
CA ALA A 165 -5.30 -4.05 4.59
C ALA A 165 -4.02 -4.88 4.41
N ASN A 166 -2.90 -4.19 4.25
CA ASN A 166 -1.56 -4.78 4.36
C ASN A 166 -0.85 -4.22 5.60
N ILE A 167 -0.27 -5.09 6.41
CA ILE A 167 0.46 -4.74 7.63
C ILE A 167 1.87 -5.33 7.56
N THR A 168 2.89 -4.49 7.76
CA THR A 168 4.30 -4.89 7.85
C THR A 168 4.93 -4.28 9.11
N GLY A 169 5.59 -5.09 9.93
CA GLY A 169 6.10 -4.64 11.23
C GLY A 169 7.25 -3.64 11.15
N THR A 170 8.26 -3.86 10.29
CA THR A 170 9.46 -3.02 10.29
C THR A 170 9.78 -2.39 8.94
N THR A 171 10.08 -3.19 7.91
CA THR A 171 10.65 -2.67 6.67
C THR A 171 9.92 -3.22 5.46
N TYR A 172 9.52 -2.34 4.56
CA TYR A 172 8.87 -2.71 3.32
C TYR A 172 9.69 -2.26 2.12
N ASN A 173 10.05 -3.18 1.22
CA ASN A 173 10.74 -2.88 -0.03
C ASN A 173 9.92 -3.41 -1.21
N GLY A 174 9.43 -2.53 -2.09
CA GLY A 174 8.66 -2.93 -3.28
C GLY A 174 7.28 -2.25 -3.38
N VAL A 175 6.24 -3.01 -3.76
CA VAL A 175 4.91 -2.45 -4.08
C VAL A 175 3.81 -3.03 -3.19
N MET A 176 3.25 -2.19 -2.34
CA MET A 176 2.13 -2.51 -1.46
C MET A 176 0.85 -1.89 -2.02
N ALA A 177 -0.20 -2.68 -2.23
CA ALA A 177 -1.49 -2.14 -2.63
C ALA A 177 -2.66 -2.74 -1.84
N SER A 178 -3.57 -1.90 -1.38
CA SER A 178 -4.79 -2.33 -0.70
C SER A 178 -6.01 -1.48 -1.02
N GLY A 179 -7.20 -2.01 -0.74
CA GLY A 179 -8.42 -1.23 -0.90
C GLY A 179 -8.58 -0.13 0.15
N LEU A 180 -8.15 -0.35 1.41
CA LEU A 180 -8.33 0.63 2.49
C LEU A 180 -7.01 1.12 3.06
N LEU A 181 -6.21 0.25 3.66
CA LEU A 181 -5.08 0.65 4.52
C LEU A 181 -3.78 -0.09 4.19
N ASN A 182 -2.68 0.65 4.21
CA ASN A 182 -1.33 0.09 4.16
C ASN A 182 -0.55 0.64 5.34
N VAL A 183 -0.06 -0.24 6.21
CA VAL A 183 0.65 0.14 7.44
C VAL A 183 2.02 -0.50 7.46
N THR A 184 3.06 0.31 7.62
CA THR A 184 4.42 -0.16 7.86
C THR A 184 4.98 0.52 9.12
N GLY A 185 5.35 -0.30 10.11
CA GLY A 185 5.83 0.17 11.41
C GLY A 185 7.26 0.74 11.41
N GLY A 186 7.94 0.79 10.26
CA GLY A 186 9.26 1.41 10.14
C GLY A 186 9.48 2.08 8.78
N ASN A 187 10.38 1.52 7.98
CA ASN A 187 10.89 2.14 6.76
C ASN A 187 10.25 1.54 5.50
N ILE A 188 10.00 2.38 4.51
CA ILE A 188 9.44 1.99 3.22
C ILE A 188 10.39 2.43 2.12
N ASN A 189 10.80 1.51 1.26
CA ASN A 189 11.48 1.80 0.01
C ASN A 189 10.64 1.27 -1.16
N GLY A 190 9.83 2.14 -1.77
CA GLY A 190 8.95 1.74 -2.87
C GLY A 190 7.62 2.47 -2.91
N ILE A 191 6.56 1.76 -3.31
CA ILE A 191 5.25 2.35 -3.62
C ILE A 191 4.20 1.77 -2.68
N GLN A 192 3.40 2.63 -2.05
CA GLN A 192 2.17 2.24 -1.36
C GLN A 192 0.96 2.87 -2.05
N ILE A 193 -0.05 2.05 -2.34
CA ILE A 193 -1.31 2.49 -2.94
C ILE A 193 -2.46 2.00 -2.07
N SER A 194 -3.27 2.91 -1.55
CA SER A 194 -4.45 2.55 -0.78
C SER A 194 -5.63 3.46 -1.08
N GLY A 195 -6.86 2.95 -0.90
CA GLY A 195 -8.06 3.77 -1.09
C GLY A 195 -8.28 4.77 0.04
N ILE A 196 -7.85 4.50 1.28
CA ILE A 196 -8.03 5.41 2.41
C ILE A 196 -6.70 5.92 2.94
N GLY A 197 -5.83 5.04 3.44
CA GLY A 197 -4.71 5.44 4.29
C GLY A 197 -3.41 4.72 3.98
N ASN A 198 -2.31 5.45 3.81
CA ASN A 198 -0.96 4.89 3.80
C ASN A 198 -0.19 5.44 4.99
N ILE A 199 0.43 4.56 5.79
CA ILE A 199 1.14 4.92 7.01
C ILE A 199 2.56 4.33 6.98
N ALA A 200 3.56 5.20 7.07
CA ALA A 200 4.97 4.86 7.30
C ALA A 200 5.41 5.45 8.64
N ALA A 201 5.68 4.61 9.64
CA ALA A 201 5.96 5.12 10.98
C ALA A 201 7.30 5.88 11.09
N ASN A 202 8.30 5.53 10.26
CA ASN A 202 9.64 6.12 10.35
C ASN A 202 10.05 6.87 9.07
N SER A 203 10.22 6.17 7.94
CA SER A 203 10.62 6.84 6.70
C SER A 203 9.97 6.24 5.46
N LEU A 204 9.69 7.09 4.48
CA LEU A 204 9.23 6.73 3.15
C LEU A 204 10.27 7.20 2.13
N ASN A 205 10.87 6.27 1.39
CA ASN A 205 11.69 6.54 0.22
C ASN A 205 10.95 5.98 -1.01
N GLY A 206 10.22 6.84 -1.73
CA GLY A 206 9.40 6.41 -2.86
C GLY A 206 8.07 7.15 -2.96
N MET A 207 6.96 6.43 -3.12
CA MET A 207 5.66 7.04 -3.42
C MET A 207 4.52 6.50 -2.55
N GLN A 208 3.66 7.40 -2.06
CA GLN A 208 2.38 7.05 -1.43
C GLN A 208 1.23 7.65 -2.23
N ILE A 209 0.23 6.83 -2.56
CA ILE A 209 -1.00 7.24 -3.24
C ILE A 209 -2.19 6.76 -2.41
N GLY A 210 -3.01 7.68 -1.92
CA GLY A 210 -4.22 7.38 -1.15
C GLY A 210 -4.85 8.63 -0.58
N LEU A 211 -6.07 8.56 -0.07
CA LEU A 211 -6.76 9.77 0.42
C LEU A 211 -5.99 10.44 1.57
N CYS A 212 -5.44 9.66 2.48
CA CYS A 212 -4.66 10.12 3.63
C CYS A 212 -3.28 9.44 3.62
N ASN A 213 -2.21 10.22 3.51
CA ASN A 213 -0.84 9.71 3.56
C ASN A 213 -0.12 10.27 4.78
N TYR A 214 0.50 9.39 5.56
CA TYR A 214 1.30 9.73 6.73
C TYR A 214 2.69 9.11 6.64
N ALA A 215 3.71 9.92 6.89
CA ALA A 215 5.08 9.44 7.06
C ALA A 215 5.87 10.33 8.02
N THR A 216 6.75 9.78 8.85
CA THR A 216 7.58 10.64 9.72
C THR A 216 8.64 11.41 8.92
N LYS A 217 9.35 10.73 8.01
CA LYS A 217 10.25 11.34 7.01
C LYS A 217 9.86 10.90 5.61
N VAL A 218 9.94 11.80 4.64
CA VAL A 218 9.59 11.51 3.25
C VAL A 218 10.72 11.92 2.31
N HIS A 219 11.19 10.98 1.50
CA HIS A 219 12.06 11.18 0.36
C HIS A 219 11.33 10.67 -0.89
N GLY A 220 10.56 11.53 -1.54
CA GLY A 220 9.77 11.15 -2.72
C GLY A 220 8.44 11.86 -2.82
N VAL A 221 7.38 11.14 -3.22
CA VAL A 221 6.10 11.74 -3.63
C VAL A 221 4.94 11.23 -2.77
N GLN A 222 4.11 12.14 -2.27
CA GLN A 222 2.83 11.78 -1.65
C GLN A 222 1.69 12.41 -2.45
N VAL A 223 0.72 11.59 -2.86
CA VAL A 223 -0.46 12.00 -3.62
C VAL A 223 -1.71 11.59 -2.86
N GLY A 224 -2.50 12.56 -2.42
CA GLY A 224 -3.68 12.30 -1.61
C GLY A 224 -4.56 13.51 -1.36
N LEU A 225 -5.68 13.36 -0.68
CA LEU A 225 -6.43 14.52 -0.21
C LEU A 225 -5.70 15.19 0.95
N ILE A 226 -5.15 14.38 1.86
CA ILE A 226 -4.41 14.83 3.03
C ILE A 226 -3.06 14.14 3.02
N ASN A 227 -1.99 14.92 2.92
CA ASN A 227 -0.63 14.42 3.07
C ASN A 227 -0.02 15.04 4.32
N TYR A 228 0.52 14.20 5.20
CA TYR A 228 1.17 14.63 6.42
C TYR A 228 2.57 14.05 6.54
N TYR A 229 3.54 14.90 6.87
CA TYR A 229 4.85 14.47 7.36
C TYR A 229 5.22 15.12 8.68
N ARG A 230 6.03 14.43 9.50
CA ARG A 230 6.38 14.93 10.85
C ARG A 230 7.70 15.70 10.88
N THR A 231 8.76 15.18 10.30
CA THR A 231 10.13 15.69 10.57
C THR A 231 10.78 16.28 9.33
N GLU A 232 10.73 15.59 8.19
CA GLU A 232 11.48 16.00 7.01
C GLU A 232 10.75 15.59 5.73
N MET A 233 10.76 16.48 4.73
CA MET A 233 10.23 16.24 3.39
C MET A 233 11.27 16.65 2.35
N LYS A 234 11.76 15.66 1.60
CA LYS A 234 12.60 15.81 0.40
C LYS A 234 11.83 15.26 -0.79
N GLY A 235 11.02 16.11 -1.42
CA GLY A 235 10.28 15.75 -2.62
C GLY A 235 8.99 16.54 -2.77
N LEU A 236 7.93 15.88 -3.25
CA LEU A 236 6.69 16.52 -3.67
C LEU A 236 5.49 16.00 -2.88
N GLN A 237 4.65 16.90 -2.38
CA GLN A 237 3.33 16.56 -1.84
C GLN A 237 2.23 17.19 -2.70
N LEU A 238 1.36 16.35 -3.23
CA LEU A 238 0.20 16.76 -4.02
C LEU A 238 -1.05 16.38 -3.26
N GLY A 239 -1.70 17.35 -2.64
CA GLY A 239 -2.97 17.12 -1.99
C GLY A 239 -3.76 18.35 -1.65
N LEU A 240 -5.03 18.15 -1.28
CA LEU A 240 -5.93 19.24 -0.91
C LEU A 240 -5.42 19.94 0.35
N VAL A 241 -4.92 19.14 1.31
CA VAL A 241 -4.21 19.60 2.51
C VAL A 241 -2.85 18.93 2.54
N ASN A 242 -1.79 19.74 2.45
CA ASN A 242 -0.43 19.29 2.69
C ASN A 242 0.04 19.88 4.02
N ALA A 243 0.20 19.04 5.04
CA ALA A 243 0.51 19.46 6.40
C ALA A 243 1.83 18.87 6.93
N ASN A 244 2.47 19.64 7.80
CA ASN A 244 3.65 19.32 8.59
C ASN A 244 3.64 20.17 9.88
N PRO A 245 4.50 19.90 10.88
CA PRO A 245 4.57 20.72 12.09
C PRO A 245 4.90 22.21 11.86
N ASP A 246 5.56 22.54 10.75
CA ASP A 246 5.97 23.90 10.39
C ASP A 246 4.98 24.61 9.45
N THR A 247 3.80 24.03 9.21
CA THR A 247 2.84 24.53 8.21
C THR A 247 2.25 25.82 8.73
N ARG A 248 2.49 26.90 7.99
CA ARG A 248 1.92 28.20 8.34
C ARG A 248 0.57 28.34 7.67
N VAL A 249 -0.47 28.44 8.49
CA VAL A 249 -1.82 28.75 8.02
C VAL A 249 -1.94 30.27 7.94
N GLN A 250 -2.06 30.78 6.73
CA GLN A 250 -2.15 32.21 6.46
C GLN A 250 -3.55 32.54 5.97
N MET A 251 -4.18 33.53 6.59
CA MET A 251 -5.47 34.05 6.11
C MET A 251 -5.23 35.12 5.05
N MET A 252 -5.92 35.02 3.93
CA MET A 252 -5.76 35.92 2.80
C MET A 252 -7.08 36.62 2.51
N VAL A 253 -7.03 37.92 2.31
CA VAL A 253 -8.15 38.73 1.81
C VAL A 253 -7.67 39.50 0.60
N PHE A 254 -8.34 39.31 -0.53
CA PHE A 254 -7.89 39.89 -1.80
C PHE A 254 -9.04 40.14 -2.76
N GLY A 255 -8.82 41.13 -3.63
CA GLY A 255 -9.77 41.53 -4.67
C GLY A 255 -9.05 41.76 -5.98
N GLY A 256 -9.77 41.66 -7.08
CA GLY A 256 -9.22 41.83 -8.41
C GLY A 256 -10.29 41.95 -9.49
N ASN A 257 -9.83 41.89 -10.73
CA ASN A 257 -10.70 41.95 -11.90
C ASN A 257 -11.54 40.67 -12.09
N ALA A 258 -11.02 39.52 -11.66
CA ALA A 258 -11.67 38.21 -11.81
C ALA A 258 -12.62 37.86 -10.66
N THR A 259 -12.42 38.41 -9.46
CA THR A 259 -13.33 38.30 -8.31
C THR A 259 -13.17 39.54 -7.43
N LYS A 260 -14.28 40.19 -7.08
CA LYS A 260 -14.24 41.49 -6.37
C LYS A 260 -13.69 41.33 -4.95
N THR A 261 -14.13 40.29 -4.23
CA THR A 261 -13.71 40.03 -2.86
C THR A 261 -13.57 38.53 -2.63
N ASN A 262 -12.44 38.12 -2.05
CA ASN A 262 -12.14 36.73 -1.72
C ASN A 262 -11.56 36.64 -0.31
N VAL A 263 -11.91 35.56 0.38
CA VAL A 263 -11.30 35.14 1.63
C VAL A 263 -10.77 33.72 1.44
N ALA A 264 -9.53 33.49 1.85
CA ALA A 264 -8.91 32.17 1.72
C ALA A 264 -8.02 31.82 2.91
N ALA A 265 -7.92 30.52 3.18
CA ALA A 265 -6.88 29.95 4.01
C ALA A 265 -5.80 29.35 3.10
N ARG A 266 -4.57 29.78 3.28
CA ARG A 266 -3.39 29.23 2.62
C ARG A 266 -2.61 28.38 3.61
N PHE A 267 -2.35 27.15 3.24
CA PHE A 267 -1.46 26.24 3.96
C PHE A 267 -0.10 26.29 3.27
N LYS A 268 0.87 27.00 3.85
CA LYS A 268 2.20 27.21 3.26
C LYS A 268 3.24 26.36 3.98
N ASN A 269 3.94 25.56 3.19
CA ASN A 269 5.15 24.82 3.56
C ASN A 269 6.38 25.54 2.99
N GLU A 270 7.59 24.99 3.17
CA GLU A 270 8.83 25.66 2.72
C GLU A 270 8.82 26.01 1.22
N LEU A 271 8.36 25.08 0.37
CA LEU A 271 8.34 25.27 -1.09
C LEU A 271 6.93 25.24 -1.69
N PHE A 272 6.01 24.50 -1.09
CA PHE A 272 4.65 24.28 -1.63
C PHE A 272 3.60 25.00 -0.80
N TYR A 273 2.54 25.46 -1.46
CA TYR A 273 1.36 25.93 -0.76
C TYR A 273 0.08 25.49 -1.45
N THR A 274 -0.97 25.34 -0.66
CA THR A 274 -2.33 25.12 -1.13
C THR A 274 -3.24 26.22 -0.60
N ILE A 275 -4.12 26.75 -1.44
CA ILE A 275 -5.08 27.78 -1.06
C ILE A 275 -6.48 27.20 -1.23
N ILE A 276 -7.28 27.29 -0.16
CA ILE A 276 -8.70 27.00 -0.18
C ILE A 276 -9.42 28.27 0.21
N GLY A 277 -10.35 28.72 -0.62
CA GLY A 277 -11.08 29.94 -0.32
C GLY A 277 -12.41 30.04 -1.01
N ALA A 278 -13.15 31.05 -0.59
CA ALA A 278 -14.42 31.43 -1.18
C ALA A 278 -14.39 32.93 -1.50
N GLY A 279 -15.09 33.31 -2.56
CA GLY A 279 -15.19 34.70 -2.97
C GLY A 279 -16.43 34.97 -3.79
N THR A 280 -16.70 36.24 -4.03
CA THR A 280 -17.86 36.69 -4.81
C THR A 280 -17.39 37.37 -6.10
N HIS A 281 -18.07 37.08 -7.20
CA HIS A 281 -17.77 37.68 -8.50
C HIS A 281 -18.51 39.03 -8.65
N TYR A 282 -19.71 39.14 -8.07
CA TYR A 282 -20.53 40.36 -8.02
C TYR A 282 -20.83 40.73 -6.56
N LEU A 283 -20.75 42.02 -6.24
CA LEU A 283 -20.97 42.57 -4.91
C LEU A 283 -21.91 43.77 -5.08
N ASP A 284 -23.17 43.49 -5.39
CA ASP A 284 -24.27 44.45 -5.29
C ASP A 284 -25.31 43.85 -4.35
N PHE A 285 -25.47 44.47 -3.18
CA PHE A 285 -26.44 44.10 -2.14
C PHE A 285 -27.90 44.30 -2.56
N SER A 286 -28.15 44.61 -3.83
CA SER A 286 -29.48 44.92 -4.35
C SER A 286 -30.13 43.77 -5.12
N ASP A 287 -29.42 42.77 -5.68
CA ASP A 287 -30.06 41.60 -6.34
C ASP A 287 -29.12 40.52 -6.95
N LYS A 288 -27.78 40.65 -6.92
CA LYS A 288 -26.85 39.78 -7.69
C LYS A 288 -25.79 39.08 -6.82
N PHE A 289 -26.22 38.20 -5.93
CA PHE A 289 -25.29 37.39 -5.13
C PHE A 289 -24.73 36.21 -5.95
N SER A 290 -23.41 36.12 -6.06
CA SER A 290 -22.70 34.98 -6.67
C SER A 290 -21.66 34.46 -5.69
N ALA A 291 -21.63 33.14 -5.50
CA ALA A 291 -20.64 32.49 -4.67
C ALA A 291 -19.68 31.70 -5.55
N SER A 292 -18.39 31.77 -5.23
CA SER A 292 -17.37 30.95 -5.85
C SER A 292 -16.50 30.31 -4.80
N VAL A 293 -16.11 29.06 -5.04
CA VAL A 293 -15.17 28.31 -4.23
C VAL A 293 -13.97 27.98 -5.11
N PHE A 294 -12.77 28.17 -4.60
CA PHE A 294 -11.55 27.88 -5.34
C PHE A 294 -10.58 27.03 -4.53
N TYR A 295 -9.88 26.17 -5.26
CA TYR A 295 -8.75 25.40 -4.78
C TYR A 295 -7.55 25.71 -5.68
N ARG A 296 -6.41 26.00 -5.07
CA ARG A 296 -5.19 26.38 -5.79
C ARG A 296 -4.01 25.63 -5.19
N ALA A 297 -3.11 25.15 -6.03
CA ALA A 297 -1.86 24.52 -5.62
C ALA A 297 -0.70 25.18 -6.34
N GLY A 298 0.36 25.50 -5.61
CA GLY A 298 1.47 26.26 -6.16
C GLY A 298 2.79 26.08 -5.41
N LEU A 299 3.79 26.76 -5.95
CA LEU A 299 5.17 26.79 -5.49
C LEU A 299 5.52 28.22 -5.07
N SER A 300 6.19 28.38 -3.93
CA SER A 300 6.70 29.66 -3.44
C SER A 300 8.20 29.57 -3.23
N VAL A 301 8.93 30.55 -3.77
CA VAL A 301 10.38 30.67 -3.62
C VAL A 301 10.68 32.04 -3.01
N PRO A 302 11.37 32.10 -1.85
CA PRO A 302 11.84 33.36 -1.28
C PRO A 302 12.98 33.91 -2.16
N LEU A 303 12.80 35.10 -2.72
CA LEU A 303 13.85 35.81 -3.49
C LEU A 303 14.79 36.56 -2.54
N CYS A 304 14.21 37.25 -1.54
CA CYS A 304 14.91 38.03 -0.51
C CYS A 304 14.23 37.79 0.85
N LYS A 305 14.85 38.25 1.95
CA LYS A 305 14.30 38.12 3.32
C LYS A 305 12.84 38.60 3.49
N LYS A 306 12.37 39.52 2.64
CA LYS A 306 11.01 40.07 2.68
C LYS A 306 10.23 39.90 1.37
N LEU A 307 10.83 39.36 0.31
CA LEU A 307 10.21 39.26 -1.01
C LEU A 307 10.15 37.80 -1.44
N SER A 308 8.97 37.31 -1.78
CA SER A 308 8.76 35.95 -2.30
C SER A 308 8.07 36.01 -3.65
N LEU A 309 8.50 35.14 -4.57
CA LEU A 309 7.80 34.88 -5.82
C LEU A 309 7.08 33.55 -5.69
N SER A 310 5.84 33.48 -6.17
CA SER A 310 5.07 32.25 -6.19
C SER A 310 4.36 32.06 -7.51
N GLY A 311 4.04 30.82 -7.84
CA GLY A 311 3.21 30.48 -8.98
C GLY A 311 2.23 29.37 -8.61
N ASP A 312 0.96 29.53 -8.99
CA ASP A 312 -0.08 28.53 -8.74
C ASP A 312 -0.94 28.23 -9.96
N LEU A 313 -1.46 27.00 -9.94
CA LEU A 313 -2.56 26.56 -10.78
C LEU A 313 -3.80 26.44 -9.89
N GLY A 314 -4.89 27.06 -10.35
CA GLY A 314 -6.14 27.17 -9.63
C GLY A 314 -7.31 26.58 -10.39
N TYR A 315 -8.19 25.91 -9.67
CA TYR A 315 -9.53 25.56 -10.09
C TYR A 315 -10.54 26.36 -9.28
N GLN A 316 -11.50 26.98 -9.97
CA GLN A 316 -12.57 27.75 -9.34
C GLN A 316 -13.92 27.24 -9.83
N HIS A 317 -14.81 26.91 -8.89
CA HIS A 317 -16.22 26.64 -9.15
C HIS A 317 -17.04 27.90 -8.86
N ILE A 318 -17.87 28.30 -9.81
CA ILE A 318 -18.70 29.51 -9.71
C ILE A 318 -20.16 29.09 -9.81
N GLU A 319 -20.94 29.40 -8.77
CA GLU A 319 -22.39 29.18 -8.75
C GLU A 319 -23.13 30.52 -8.68
N THR A 320 -23.87 30.79 -9.76
CA THR A 320 -24.70 31.98 -9.93
C THR A 320 -26.13 31.58 -9.56
N PHE A 321 -26.49 31.76 -8.28
CA PHE A 321 -27.82 31.42 -7.77
C PHE A 321 -28.89 32.26 -8.49
N LYS A 322 -29.75 31.58 -9.27
CA LYS A 322 -30.93 32.11 -10.00
C LYS A 322 -30.85 33.60 -10.40
N ASN A 323 -30.13 33.90 -11.48
CA ASN A 323 -30.32 35.16 -12.19
C ASN A 323 -30.88 34.83 -13.59
N LYS A 324 -32.21 34.81 -13.73
CA LYS A 324 -32.90 34.27 -14.91
C LYS A 324 -33.03 35.25 -16.09
N ASP A 325 -32.59 36.49 -15.96
CA ASP A 325 -32.94 37.52 -16.96
C ASP A 325 -31.78 38.05 -17.81
N TYR A 326 -30.56 37.50 -17.69
CA TYR A 326 -29.38 38.06 -18.42
C TYR A 326 -28.45 37.05 -19.10
N GLY A 327 -28.90 35.83 -19.41
CA GLY A 327 -28.10 34.88 -20.22
C GLY A 327 -26.84 34.33 -19.53
N ILE A 328 -26.68 34.55 -18.22
CA ILE A 328 -25.53 34.08 -17.44
C ILE A 328 -25.74 32.61 -17.07
N PRO A 329 -24.77 31.71 -17.33
CA PRO A 329 -24.86 30.31 -16.93
C PRO A 329 -25.00 30.09 -15.43
N LYS A 330 -25.80 29.08 -15.08
CA LYS A 330 -26.08 28.66 -13.69
C LYS A 330 -24.84 28.11 -12.97
N ARG A 331 -23.89 27.50 -13.70
CA ARG A 331 -22.67 26.87 -13.15
C ARG A 331 -21.51 26.97 -14.16
N LEU A 332 -20.35 27.45 -13.71
CA LEU A 332 -19.13 27.56 -14.49
C LEU A 332 -17.94 26.98 -13.70
N TYR A 333 -16.92 26.50 -14.41
CA TYR A 333 -15.60 26.27 -13.81
C TYR A 333 -14.55 27.11 -14.53
N ALA A 334 -13.55 27.58 -13.78
CA ALA A 334 -12.41 28.29 -14.34
C ALA A 334 -11.10 27.59 -13.95
N LEU A 335 -10.22 27.44 -14.94
CA LEU A 335 -8.82 27.06 -14.73
C LEU A 335 -7.97 28.32 -14.83
N GLN A 336 -7.09 28.52 -13.86
CA GLN A 336 -6.28 29.73 -13.71
C GLN A 336 -4.81 29.34 -13.54
N ALA A 337 -3.93 30.04 -14.24
CA ALA A 337 -2.49 29.97 -14.02
C ALA A 337 -2.00 31.36 -13.61
N ARG A 338 -1.26 31.43 -12.50
CA ARG A 338 -0.89 32.71 -11.88
C ARG A 338 0.54 32.72 -11.39
N VAL A 339 1.06 33.94 -11.33
CA VAL A 339 2.32 34.31 -10.69
C VAL A 339 1.99 35.39 -9.67
N ASN A 340 2.44 35.21 -8.44
CA ASN A 340 2.25 36.17 -7.36
C ASN A 340 3.60 36.67 -6.87
N LEU A 341 3.64 37.96 -6.56
CA LEU A 341 4.75 38.63 -5.91
C LEU A 341 4.29 39.04 -4.51
N GLU A 342 4.96 38.55 -3.49
CA GLU A 342 4.60 38.74 -2.08
C GLU A 342 5.69 39.55 -1.38
N TYR A 343 5.27 40.59 -0.66
CA TYR A 343 6.16 41.41 0.16
C TYR A 343 5.71 41.40 1.63
N GLN A 344 6.60 40.93 2.50
CA GLN A 344 6.36 40.84 3.95
C GLN A 344 6.70 42.17 4.62
N LEU A 345 5.69 42.89 5.08
CA LEU A 345 5.84 44.20 5.76
C LEU A 345 6.31 44.01 7.20
N THR A 346 5.67 43.10 7.92
CA THR A 346 5.94 42.74 9.32
C THR A 346 5.79 41.23 9.52
N ASP A 347 6.13 40.72 10.70
CA ASP A 347 5.98 39.29 11.02
C ASP A 347 4.52 38.81 11.02
N LYS A 348 3.55 39.75 11.06
CA LYS A 348 2.10 39.45 11.09
C LYS A 348 1.35 39.85 9.82
N PHE A 349 1.94 40.68 8.96
CA PHE A 349 1.28 41.24 7.77
C PHE A 349 2.18 41.23 6.54
N GLY A 350 1.61 40.79 5.42
CA GLY A 350 2.20 40.90 4.10
C GLY A 350 1.19 41.39 3.08
N VAL A 351 1.70 41.93 1.98
CA VAL A 351 0.89 42.29 0.81
C VAL A 351 1.33 41.46 -0.38
N PHE A 352 0.41 41.20 -1.29
CA PHE A 352 0.74 40.48 -2.51
C PHE A 352 0.03 41.08 -3.72
N ALA A 353 0.70 40.98 -4.86
CA ALA A 353 0.16 41.31 -6.16
C ALA A 353 0.28 40.09 -7.05
N THR A 354 -0.77 39.81 -7.81
CA THR A 354 -0.91 38.61 -8.60
C THR A 354 -1.25 38.98 -10.03
N GLY A 355 -0.50 38.40 -10.96
CA GLY A 355 -0.77 38.45 -12.39
C GLY A 355 -0.97 37.04 -12.93
N GLY A 356 -1.92 36.84 -13.84
CA GLY A 356 -2.12 35.54 -14.43
C GLY A 356 -3.05 35.53 -15.62
N TYR A 357 -3.44 34.34 -16.02
CA TYR A 357 -4.37 34.11 -17.11
C TYR A 357 -5.32 32.98 -16.73
N GLY A 358 -6.60 33.15 -17.03
CA GLY A 358 -7.61 32.14 -16.72
C GLY A 358 -8.64 32.02 -17.83
N GLY A 359 -9.26 30.85 -17.89
CA GLY A 359 -10.36 30.57 -18.81
C GLY A 359 -11.52 29.91 -18.09
N SER A 360 -12.71 30.48 -18.22
CA SER A 360 -13.96 29.91 -17.71
C SER A 360 -14.67 29.10 -18.80
N ARG A 361 -15.20 27.95 -18.42
CA ARG A 361 -15.91 27.00 -19.30
C ARG A 361 -17.22 26.55 -18.69
N TYR A 362 -18.17 26.23 -19.55
CA TYR A 362 -19.44 25.62 -19.15
C TYR A 362 -19.23 24.14 -18.79
N TYR A 363 -19.97 23.65 -17.81
CA TYR A 363 -20.00 22.21 -17.51
C TYR A 363 -20.67 21.37 -18.61
N ASN A 364 -21.74 21.91 -19.22
CA ASN A 364 -22.59 21.15 -20.14
C ASN A 364 -22.43 21.53 -21.62
N LYS A 365 -21.49 22.41 -21.96
CA LYS A 365 -21.27 22.87 -23.33
C LYS A 365 -19.77 22.99 -23.62
N SER A 366 -19.32 22.48 -24.75
CA SER A 366 -17.94 22.61 -25.25
C SER A 366 -17.62 24.02 -25.78
N ARG A 367 -18.10 25.07 -25.10
CA ARG A 367 -17.78 26.48 -25.40
C ARG A 367 -17.06 27.11 -24.22
N THR A 368 -16.06 27.94 -24.53
CA THR A 368 -15.39 28.79 -23.55
C THR A 368 -16.28 30.01 -23.30
N TYR A 369 -16.55 30.34 -22.04
CA TYR A 369 -17.38 31.50 -21.67
C TYR A 369 -16.57 32.79 -21.76
N ASP A 370 -15.43 32.83 -21.09
CA ASP A 370 -14.55 33.99 -21.07
C ASP A 370 -13.10 33.57 -20.81
N LYS A 371 -12.13 34.31 -21.36
CA LYS A 371 -10.69 34.16 -21.11
C LYS A 371 -10.07 35.54 -20.99
N GLY A 372 -9.28 35.74 -19.94
CA GLY A 372 -8.70 37.04 -19.68
C GLY A 372 -7.48 37.00 -18.77
N ALA A 373 -6.79 38.13 -18.74
CA ALA A 373 -5.76 38.39 -17.75
C ALA A 373 -6.38 38.53 -16.36
N ILE A 374 -5.75 37.93 -15.37
CA ILE A 374 -6.13 38.02 -13.96
C ILE A 374 -5.16 38.99 -13.30
N VAL A 375 -5.70 40.01 -12.65
CA VAL A 375 -4.95 40.94 -11.79
C VAL A 375 -5.65 40.99 -10.45
N GLU A 376 -4.99 40.50 -9.42
CA GLU A 376 -5.48 40.46 -8.03
C GLU A 376 -4.45 41.12 -7.12
N ALA A 377 -4.89 41.77 -6.07
CA ALA A 377 -4.02 42.27 -5.00
C ALA A 377 -4.71 42.09 -3.65
N GLY A 378 -3.92 41.91 -2.60
CA GLY A 378 -4.48 41.71 -1.28
C GLY A 378 -3.48 41.64 -0.15
N VAL A 379 -3.98 41.24 1.00
CA VAL A 379 -3.27 41.18 2.27
C VAL A 379 -3.20 39.73 2.74
N ILE A 380 -2.06 39.37 3.31
CA ILE A 380 -1.79 38.10 3.96
C ILE A 380 -1.61 38.37 5.45
N LEU A 381 -2.39 37.65 6.25
CA LEU A 381 -2.33 37.63 7.70
C LEU A 381 -1.64 36.32 8.11
N PHE A 382 -0.55 36.43 8.86
CA PHE A 382 0.34 35.32 9.23
C PHE A 382 -0.03 34.67 10.57
#